data_AF-A0ABD5ZMV5-F1
#
_entry.id   AF-A0ABD5ZMV5-F1
#
_cell.length_a   1.000
_cell.length_b   1.000
_cell.length_c   1.000
_cell.angle_alpha   90.00
_cell.angle_beta   90.00
_cell.angle_gamma   90.00
#
_symmetry.space_group_name_H-M   'P 1'
#
loop_
_entity.id
_entity.type
_entity.pdbx_description
1 polymer ?
#
loop_
_entity_poly.entity_id
_entity_poly.type
_entity_poly.pdbx_seq_one_letter_code
_entity_poly.pdbx_strand_id
1 'polypeptide(L)' 'MLGLRYVACDDCDTVWAVPAADPAVSGPCPDCGGGSVTEVTDRLGDASYFLAERE' A
#
# COMPACT_ATOMS: atom_id res chain seq x y z
N MET A 1 9.51 -0.37 19.01
CA MET A 1 8.13 -0.85 18.93
C MET A 1 8.06 -1.74 17.69
N LEU A 2 7.66 -3.00 17.83
CA LEU A 2 7.47 -3.89 16.67
C LEU A 2 6.07 -3.59 16.13
N GLY A 3 5.99 -3.05 14.93
CA GLY A 3 4.73 -2.69 14.28
C GLY A 3 4.87 -2.90 12.78
N LEU A 4 3.74 -3.14 12.12
CA LEU A 4 3.65 -3.19 10.68
C LEU A 4 2.87 -1.96 10.22
N ARG A 5 3.24 -1.47 9.04
CA ARG A 5 2.40 -0.56 8.25
C ARG A 5 2.10 -1.24 6.93
N TYR A 6 0.93 -0.93 6.38
CA TYR A 6 0.48 -1.48 5.11
C TYR A 6 0.61 -0.42 4.05
N VAL A 7 1.10 -0.80 2.89
CA VAL A 7 1.41 0.12 1.80
C VAL A 7 0.89 -0.47 0.49
N ALA A 8 0.38 0.37 -0.40
CA ALA A 8 -0.22 -0.04 -1.66
C ALA A 8 0.46 0.68 -2.83
N CYS A 9 0.54 0.02 -3.99
CA CYS A 9 0.93 0.67 -5.23
C CYS A 9 -0.29 1.28 -5.91
N ASP A 10 -0.16 2.54 -6.32
CA ASP A 10 -1.26 3.27 -6.97
C ASP A 10 -1.55 2.80 -8.41
N ASP A 11 -0.67 1.99 -9.02
CA ASP A 11 -0.82 1.51 -10.41
C ASP A 11 -1.34 0.07 -10.51
N CYS A 12 -0.79 -0.85 -9.71
CA CYS A 12 -1.12 -2.29 -9.79
C CYS A 12 -1.93 -2.79 -8.60
N ASP A 13 -2.30 -1.90 -7.67
CA ASP A 13 -3.08 -2.18 -6.45
C ASP A 13 -2.49 -3.26 -5.52
N THR A 14 -1.24 -3.69 -5.74
CA THR A 14 -0.57 -4.66 -4.87
C THR A 14 -0.31 -4.04 -3.49
N VAL A 15 -0.56 -4.83 -2.43
CA VAL A 15 -0.42 -4.40 -1.03
C VAL A 15 0.69 -5.20 -0.33
N TRP A 16 1.51 -4.52 0.47
CA TRP A 16 2.56 -5.13 1.29
C TRP A 16 2.46 -4.72 2.76
N ALA A 17 2.91 -5.61 3.64
CA ALA A 17 3.15 -5.30 5.05
C ALA A 17 4.65 -5.10 5.28
N VAL A 18 5.04 -3.90 5.71
CA VAL A 18 6.44 -3.56 5.96
C VAL A 18 6.66 -3.18 7.42
N PRO A 19 7.86 -3.40 7.98
CA PRO A 19 8.18 -2.95 9.33
C PRO A 19 7.98 -1.44 9.48
N ALA A 20 7.24 -1.02 10.50
CA ALA A 20 6.97 0.39 10.78
C ALA A 20 8.24 1.18 11.15
N ALA A 21 9.30 0.49 11.59
CA ALA A 21 10.58 1.09 11.92
C ALA A 21 11.46 1.41 10.69
N ASP A 22 11.09 0.94 9.50
CA ASP A 22 11.82 1.23 8.29
C ASP A 22 11.50 2.67 7.82
N PRO A 23 12.47 3.54 7.52
CA PRO A 23 12.17 4.89 7.04
C PRO A 23 11.80 4.95 5.54
N ALA A 24 11.94 3.87 4.77
CA ALA A 24 11.96 3.92 3.31
C ALA A 24 10.79 3.19 2.61
N VAL A 25 9.54 3.64 2.76
CA VAL A 25 8.44 3.21 1.84
C VAL A 25 8.19 4.17 0.70
N SER A 26 9.03 5.18 0.54
CA SER A 26 8.88 6.12 -0.56
C SER A 26 9.78 5.62 -1.69
N GLY A 27 9.19 4.94 -2.66
CA GLY A 27 9.95 4.32 -3.75
C GLY A 27 9.07 3.72 -4.84
N PRO A 28 9.68 3.29 -5.96
CA PRO A 28 8.96 2.59 -7.02
C PRO A 28 8.43 1.25 -6.51
N CYS A 29 7.27 0.87 -7.01
CA CYS A 29 6.66 -0.42 -6.73
C CYS A 29 7.64 -1.58 -7.00
N PRO A 30 7.89 -2.47 -6.04
CA PRO A 30 8.82 -3.58 -6.22
C PRO A 30 8.32 -4.64 -7.22
N ASP A 31 7.02 -4.63 -7.54
CA ASP A 31 6.38 -5.63 -8.40
C ASP A 31 6.25 -5.13 -9.85
N CYS A 32 5.59 -3.99 -10.06
CA CYS A 32 5.41 -3.43 -11.41
C CYS A 32 6.52 -2.48 -11.86
N GLY A 33 7.36 -1.98 -10.94
CA GLY A 33 8.44 -1.03 -11.22
C GLY A 33 8.01 0.38 -11.61
N GLY A 34 6.70 0.65 -11.74
CA GLY A 34 6.15 1.91 -12.23
C GLY A 34 5.60 2.81 -11.13
N GLY A 35 4.56 2.35 -10.44
CA GLY A 35 3.76 3.17 -9.54
C GLY A 35 4.48 3.58 -8.26
N SER A 36 4.05 4.71 -7.69
CA SER A 36 4.45 5.10 -6.34
C SER A 36 3.79 4.19 -5.31
N VAL A 37 4.47 4.00 -4.17
CA VAL A 37 3.96 3.25 -3.04
C VAL A 37 3.51 4.22 -1.95
N THR A 38 2.25 4.11 -1.54
CA THR A 38 1.60 4.98 -0.56
C THR A 38 1.17 4.18 0.66
N GLU A 39 1.28 4.77 1.87
CA GLU A 39 0.82 4.12 3.09
C GLU A 39 -0.71 4.07 3.16
N VAL A 40 -1.25 2.89 3.48
CA VAL A 40 -2.66 2.67 3.73
C VAL A 40 -2.97 3.10 5.16
N THR A 41 -3.33 4.37 5.32
CA THR A 41 -3.77 4.93 6.61
C THR A 41 -5.28 4.90 6.79
N ASP A 42 -6.02 4.76 5.69
CA ASP A 42 -7.48 4.86 5.71
C ASP A 42 -8.16 3.59 6.19
N ARG A 43 -9.27 3.79 6.90
CA ARG A 43 -10.11 2.71 7.41
C ARG A 43 -10.96 2.19 6.24
N LEU A 44 -10.71 0.94 5.82
CA LEU A 44 -11.48 0.14 4.86
C LEU A 44 -12.75 0.83 4.30
N GLY A 45 -12.68 1.46 3.11
CA GLY A 45 -13.87 2.02 2.46
C GLY A 45 -13.64 3.06 1.36
N ASP A 46 -12.63 3.93 1.48
CA ASP A 46 -12.40 5.03 0.52
C ASP A 46 -11.39 4.73 -0.58
N ALA A 47 -10.51 3.75 -0.37
CA ALA A 47 -9.51 3.39 -1.37
C ALA A 47 -10.11 2.51 -2.48
N SER A 48 -9.76 2.81 -3.74
CA SER A 48 -10.29 2.18 -4.95
C SER A 48 -10.19 0.66 -4.95
N TYR A 49 -9.14 0.10 -4.36
CA TYR A 49 -8.92 -1.35 -4.27
C TYR A 49 -9.95 -2.09 -3.39
N PHE A 50 -10.71 -1.39 -2.54
CA PHE A 50 -11.84 -1.97 -1.79
C PHE A 50 -13.18 -1.91 -2.51
N LEU A 51 -13.27 -1.16 -3.61
CA LEU A 51 -14.51 -0.98 -4.37
C LEU A 51 -14.65 -1.99 -5.52
N ALA A 52 -13.65 -2.85 -5.74
CA ALA A 52 -13.58 -3.73 -6.90
C ALA A 52 -14.59 -4.90 -6.90
N GLU A 53 -15.24 -5.25 -5.77
CA GLU A 53 -16.18 -6.38 -5.71
C GLU A 53 -17.42 -6.09 -4.85
N ARG A 54 -18.30 -5.20 -5.32
CA ARG A 54 -19.69 -5.15 -4.85
C ARG A 54 -20.66 -5.28 -6.02
N GLU A 55 -20.83 -6.50 -6.49
CA GLU A 55 -21.96 -6.94 -7.31
C GLU A 55 -22.76 -8.01 -6.56
#